data_AF-A0A6J7R072-F1
#
_entry.id   AF-A0A6J7R072-F1
#
_cell.length_a   1.000
_cell.length_b   1.000
_cell.length_c   1.000
_cell.angle_alpha   90.00
_cell.angle_beta   90.00
_cell.angle_gamma   90.00
#
_symmetry.space_group_name_H-M   'P 1'
#
loop_
_entity.id
_entity.type
_entity.pdbx_description
1 polymer ?
#
loop_
_entity_poly.entity_id
_entity_poly.type
_entity_poly.pdbx_seq_one_letter_code
_entity_poly.pdbx_strand_id
1 'polypeptide(L)'
;MSSSDKALAPSQVETRSVDFVPHSERFGKARDLRNVWFVGNVNLTAMATGVVALSLGANLIWTIIAVVAGSLFGTFFMAFHSAQGPQLGLPQLVQSRAQFGYIGAALTVWIFALANYVAYNTSDAILSGSAMHQIFKIPAELGFFIAAATATIIAIYGYAQIHFVNKVLYWPSMAALVLMTIGVLVRGSFPAGAFDLSNFQLAPTMTAFVIVAGFQLGWAPYVSDYSRYLPAKEGVRATFHSTYWASALSGVWVFGLGALASGPNGDLTPVEAFKTVGDSIFNGFGTILLILLLAGLLIVMSVNAYGGSLTLISMLDSFKKVNPTKKLRLIALLVMGVSVWGIAQFVGEARFNTFYGNALVFLAYLFTPWTAVNLVDYFYVRKGVYVIGEIFKKDGIYGRWGWRGNLAYIIGFVVMIPFFVTTPFVGPIAKSLGSVDYSLFVGLPVSAIAYIILSKGLDLKKEAAMAAAEGNLTKH
;
A
#
# COMPACT_ATOMS: atom_id res chain seq x y z
N MET A 1 0.87 -34.00 13.72
CA MET A 1 1.32 -33.10 12.65
C MET A 1 1.88 -31.85 13.29
N SER A 2 3.16 -31.57 13.09
CA SER A 2 3.82 -30.38 13.64
C SER A 2 3.23 -29.12 12.99
N SER A 3 3.31 -27.97 13.66
CA SER A 3 2.83 -26.68 13.12
C SER A 3 3.50 -26.26 11.80
N SER A 4 4.54 -26.95 11.35
CA SER A 4 5.20 -26.75 10.05
C SER A 4 4.39 -27.25 8.85
N ASP A 5 3.48 -28.21 9.04
CA ASP A 5 2.89 -28.98 7.92
C ASP A 5 1.56 -28.39 7.41
N LYS A 6 1.14 -27.22 7.92
CA LYS A 6 -0.10 -26.52 7.51
C LYS A 6 0.13 -25.41 6.48
N ALA A 7 1.36 -25.18 6.04
CA ALA A 7 1.64 -24.15 5.04
C ALA A 7 0.97 -24.54 3.70
N LEU A 8 0.20 -23.62 3.12
CA LEU A 8 -0.29 -23.76 1.75
C LEU A 8 0.91 -23.99 0.83
N ALA A 9 0.87 -25.04 0.01
CA ALA A 9 1.93 -25.31 -0.94
C ALA A 9 2.01 -24.15 -1.97
N PRO A 10 3.18 -23.56 -2.25
CA PRO A 10 3.32 -22.43 -3.16
C PRO A 10 2.77 -22.66 -4.58
N SER A 11 2.68 -23.93 -5.00
CA SER A 11 2.18 -24.35 -6.31
C SER A 11 0.66 -24.52 -6.38
N GLN A 12 -0.07 -24.43 -5.26
CA GLN A 12 -1.52 -24.59 -5.25
C GLN A 12 -2.23 -23.26 -5.49
N VAL A 13 -3.23 -23.28 -6.37
CA VAL A 13 -4.12 -22.14 -6.60
C VAL A 13 -4.91 -21.88 -5.31
N GLU A 14 -4.81 -20.65 -4.81
CA GLU A 14 -5.50 -20.21 -3.61
C GLU A 14 -7.03 -20.31 -3.72
N THR A 15 -7.66 -20.85 -2.68
CA THR A 15 -9.10 -21.06 -2.59
C THR A 15 -9.81 -20.11 -1.61
N ARG A 16 -9.11 -19.65 -0.56
CA ARG A 16 -9.65 -18.74 0.46
C ARG A 16 -9.51 -17.28 0.03
N SER A 17 -10.47 -16.81 -0.77
CA SER A 17 -10.53 -15.42 -1.25
C SER A 17 -10.91 -14.47 -0.09
N VAL A 18 -12.21 -14.20 0.07
CA VAL A 18 -12.75 -13.23 1.04
C VAL A 18 -13.15 -13.86 2.37
N ASP A 19 -13.02 -15.18 2.48
CA ASP A 19 -13.54 -15.96 3.60
C ASP A 19 -12.71 -15.76 4.87
N PHE A 20 -13.38 -15.98 6.00
CA PHE A 20 -12.74 -16.08 7.31
C PHE A 20 -11.75 -17.24 7.37
N VAL A 21 -10.62 -17.01 8.02
CA VAL A 21 -9.61 -18.04 8.32
C VAL A 21 -9.90 -18.65 9.70
N PRO A 22 -10.35 -19.92 9.78
CA PRO A 22 -10.62 -20.59 11.06
C PRO A 22 -9.36 -20.69 11.93
N HIS A 23 -9.52 -20.65 13.26
CA HIS A 23 -8.38 -20.74 14.18
C HIS A 23 -7.51 -21.99 13.97
N SER A 24 -8.11 -23.12 13.58
CA SER A 24 -7.39 -24.37 13.28
C SER A 24 -6.49 -24.27 12.05
N GLU A 25 -6.71 -23.30 11.17
CA GLU A 25 -5.95 -23.08 9.94
C GLU A 25 -4.97 -21.92 10.04
N ARG A 26 -4.86 -21.30 11.22
CA ARG A 26 -3.89 -20.23 11.49
C ARG A 26 -2.52 -20.81 11.87
N PHE A 27 -1.45 -20.24 11.31
CA PHE A 27 -0.06 -20.68 11.43
C PHE A 27 0.91 -19.50 11.33
N GLY A 28 2.20 -19.75 11.58
CA GLY A 28 3.25 -18.73 11.52
C GLY A 28 3.40 -17.92 12.81
N LYS A 29 4.25 -16.88 12.75
CA LYS A 29 4.57 -15.98 13.87
C LYS A 29 4.62 -14.53 13.37
N ALA A 30 4.35 -13.56 14.24
CA ALA A 30 4.38 -12.14 13.83
C ALA A 30 5.70 -11.71 13.17
N ARG A 31 6.84 -12.29 13.57
CA ARG A 31 8.15 -12.02 12.95
C ARG A 31 8.22 -12.35 11.45
N ASP A 32 7.37 -13.24 10.96
CA ASP A 32 7.35 -13.66 9.56
C ASP A 32 6.84 -12.51 8.65
N LEU A 33 6.08 -11.56 9.22
CA LEU A 33 5.65 -10.33 8.55
C LEU A 33 6.84 -9.42 8.19
N ARG A 34 7.97 -9.50 8.92
CA ARG A 34 9.13 -8.65 8.68
C ARG A 34 9.66 -8.80 7.27
N ASN A 35 9.71 -10.03 6.77
CA ASN A 35 10.23 -10.30 5.43
C ASN A 35 9.29 -9.74 4.35
N VAL A 36 7.97 -9.88 4.57
CA VAL A 36 6.94 -9.38 3.64
C VAL A 36 7.04 -7.88 3.48
N TRP A 37 7.06 -7.13 4.59
CA TRP A 37 7.05 -5.67 4.55
C TRP A 37 8.42 -5.06 4.24
N PHE A 38 9.50 -5.77 4.55
CA PHE A 38 10.82 -5.35 4.09
C PHE A 38 10.90 -5.46 2.57
N VAL A 39 10.64 -6.65 2.01
CA VAL A 39 10.76 -6.92 0.56
C VAL A 39 9.71 -6.17 -0.25
N GLY A 40 8.49 -6.03 0.27
CA GLY A 40 7.39 -5.34 -0.43
C GLY A 40 7.75 -3.91 -0.86
N ASN A 41 8.57 -3.20 -0.08
CA ASN A 41 9.06 -1.87 -0.43
C ASN A 41 10.29 -1.87 -1.36
N VAL A 42 11.06 -2.96 -1.47
CA VAL A 42 12.29 -2.95 -2.26
C VAL A 42 12.01 -3.28 -3.72
N ASN A 43 11.58 -2.27 -4.46
CA ASN A 43 11.29 -2.33 -5.88
C ASN A 43 11.55 -0.98 -6.58
N LEU A 44 11.48 -0.94 -7.91
CA LEU A 44 11.71 0.27 -8.71
C LEU A 44 10.71 1.39 -8.40
N THR A 45 9.44 1.06 -8.14
CA THR A 45 8.37 2.04 -7.87
C THR A 45 8.60 2.78 -6.58
N ALA A 46 9.01 2.06 -5.53
CA ALA A 46 9.39 2.68 -4.27
C ALA A 46 10.58 3.62 -4.46
N MET A 47 11.64 3.20 -5.17
CA MET A 47 12.74 4.15 -5.43
C MET A 47 12.29 5.34 -6.28
N ALA A 48 11.40 5.14 -7.26
CA ALA A 48 10.82 6.23 -8.03
C ALA A 48 10.04 7.22 -7.15
N THR A 49 9.42 6.77 -6.05
CA THR A 49 8.79 7.66 -5.05
C THR A 49 9.78 8.67 -4.50
N GLY A 50 11.03 8.26 -4.22
CA GLY A 50 12.09 9.15 -3.75
C GLY A 50 12.50 10.18 -4.80
N VAL A 51 12.62 9.75 -6.05
CA VAL A 51 12.92 10.63 -7.20
C VAL A 51 11.82 11.68 -7.37
N VAL A 52 10.56 11.24 -7.36
CA VAL A 52 9.40 12.14 -7.44
C VAL A 52 9.37 13.10 -6.26
N ALA A 53 9.60 12.62 -5.04
CA ALA A 53 9.62 13.46 -3.84
C ALA A 53 10.67 14.59 -3.93
N LEU A 54 11.84 14.34 -4.51
CA LEU A 54 12.86 15.37 -4.74
C LEU A 54 12.43 16.36 -5.83
N SER A 55 11.82 15.86 -6.92
CA SER A 55 11.40 16.69 -8.05
C SER A 55 10.34 17.76 -7.72
N LEU A 56 9.73 17.69 -6.53
CA LEU A 56 8.75 18.67 -6.05
C LEU A 56 9.37 19.99 -5.59
N GLY A 57 10.70 20.09 -5.52
CA GLY A 57 11.40 21.36 -5.34
C GLY A 57 11.96 21.62 -3.94
N ALA A 58 11.81 20.69 -3.00
CA ALA A 58 12.61 20.73 -1.76
C ALA A 58 14.05 20.33 -2.10
N ASN A 59 15.04 20.89 -1.39
CA ASN A 59 16.41 20.39 -1.53
C ASN A 59 16.55 19.00 -0.90
N LEU A 60 17.64 18.30 -1.25
CA LEU A 60 17.82 16.90 -0.92
C LEU A 60 17.71 16.60 0.58
N ILE A 61 18.32 17.40 1.46
CA ILE A 61 18.25 17.15 2.91
C ILE A 61 16.82 17.27 3.46
N TRP A 62 16.05 18.27 3.03
CA TRP A 62 14.66 18.42 3.44
C TRP A 62 13.75 17.35 2.83
N THR A 63 14.03 16.90 1.60
CA THR A 63 13.37 15.71 1.01
C THR A 63 13.65 14.46 1.81
N ILE A 64 14.91 14.21 2.23
CA ILE A 64 15.26 13.05 3.06
C ILE A 64 14.57 13.11 4.43
N ILE A 65 14.50 14.29 5.06
CA ILE A 65 13.77 14.48 6.32
C ILE A 65 12.27 14.19 6.12
N ALA A 66 11.68 14.67 5.02
CA ALA A 66 10.29 14.39 4.67
C ALA A 66 10.05 12.90 4.39
N VAL A 67 11.00 12.22 3.73
CA VAL A 67 10.97 10.77 3.51
C VAL A 67 10.98 10.01 4.83
N VAL A 68 11.84 10.40 5.78
CA VAL A 68 11.91 9.78 7.11
C VAL A 68 10.60 9.99 7.86
N ALA A 69 10.16 11.24 7.98
CA ALA A 69 8.95 11.58 8.71
C ALA A 69 7.69 10.94 8.08
N GLY A 70 7.57 11.02 6.75
CA GLY A 70 6.44 10.47 6.00
C GLY A 70 6.39 8.95 6.09
N SER A 71 7.55 8.28 6.02
CA SER A 71 7.62 6.82 6.16
C SER A 71 7.16 6.40 7.55
N LEU A 72 7.72 7.02 8.60
CA LEU A 72 7.36 6.72 9.98
C LEU A 72 5.89 6.99 10.27
N PHE A 73 5.33 8.07 9.70
CA PHE A 73 3.94 8.47 9.89
C PHE A 73 2.96 7.55 9.15
N GLY A 74 3.14 7.33 7.85
CA GLY A 74 2.24 6.49 7.07
C GLY A 74 2.29 5.01 7.53
N THR A 75 3.49 4.50 7.83
CA THR A 75 3.65 3.13 8.33
C THR A 75 3.02 2.94 9.70
N PHE A 76 2.90 3.98 10.53
CA PHE A 76 2.27 3.89 11.85
C PHE A 76 0.82 3.41 11.73
N PHE A 77 0.03 4.07 10.87
CA PHE A 77 -1.36 3.69 10.62
C PHE A 77 -1.46 2.31 9.93
N MET A 78 -0.62 2.09 8.90
CA MET A 78 -0.52 0.81 8.20
C MET A 78 -0.24 -0.36 9.16
N ALA A 79 0.67 -0.20 10.12
CA ALA A 79 1.04 -1.26 11.06
C ALA A 79 -0.08 -1.58 12.06
N PHE A 80 -0.90 -0.58 12.45
CA PHE A 80 -2.08 -0.82 13.28
C PHE A 80 -3.16 -1.61 12.57
N HIS A 81 -3.36 -1.40 11.27
CA HIS A 81 -4.23 -2.25 10.46
C HIS A 81 -3.73 -3.70 10.45
N SER A 82 -2.41 -3.90 10.31
CA SER A 82 -1.81 -5.24 10.33
C SER A 82 -2.12 -5.98 11.63
N ALA A 83 -2.16 -5.24 12.74
CA ALA A 83 -2.47 -5.75 14.06
C ALA A 83 -3.94 -6.14 14.26
N GLN A 84 -4.83 -5.95 13.28
CA GLN A 84 -6.23 -6.42 13.33
C GLN A 84 -6.38 -7.84 12.77
N GLY A 85 -5.52 -8.20 11.80
CA GLY A 85 -5.60 -9.47 11.07
C GLY A 85 -5.60 -10.72 11.95
N PRO A 86 -4.66 -10.90 12.90
CA PRO A 86 -4.62 -12.10 13.75
C PRO A 86 -5.89 -12.29 14.59
N GLN A 87 -6.54 -11.19 14.99
CA GLN A 87 -7.72 -11.18 15.85
C GLN A 87 -8.96 -11.52 15.02
N LEU A 88 -9.12 -10.87 13.87
CA LEU A 88 -10.33 -11.00 13.05
C LEU A 88 -10.28 -12.16 12.06
N GLY A 89 -9.10 -12.57 11.60
CA GLY A 89 -8.96 -13.63 10.59
C GLY A 89 -9.61 -13.29 9.25
N LEU A 90 -9.75 -12.00 8.94
CA LEU A 90 -10.42 -11.48 7.75
C LEU A 90 -9.46 -10.63 6.91
N PRO A 91 -9.63 -10.61 5.57
CA PRO A 91 -8.92 -9.65 4.73
C PRO A 91 -9.31 -8.21 5.08
N GLN A 92 -8.37 -7.26 4.91
CA GLN A 92 -8.50 -5.92 5.47
C GLN A 92 -9.76 -5.19 4.97
N LEU A 93 -9.99 -5.25 3.67
CA LEU A 93 -11.13 -4.56 3.05
C LEU A 93 -12.47 -5.16 3.50
N VAL A 94 -12.54 -6.46 3.76
CA VAL A 94 -13.75 -7.11 4.30
C VAL A 94 -14.06 -6.64 5.71
N GLN A 95 -13.02 -6.42 6.55
CA GLN A 95 -13.20 -5.86 7.90
C GLN A 95 -13.89 -4.48 7.87
N SER A 96 -13.73 -3.72 6.77
CA SER A 96 -14.37 -2.41 6.61
C SER A 96 -15.90 -2.47 6.62
N ARG A 97 -16.52 -3.63 6.34
CA ARG A 97 -17.98 -3.78 6.42
C ARG A 97 -18.54 -3.53 7.82
N ALA A 98 -17.75 -3.72 8.88
CA ALA A 98 -18.21 -3.43 10.24
C ALA A 98 -18.45 -1.92 10.48
N GLN A 99 -17.65 -1.05 9.86
CA GLN A 99 -17.80 0.40 9.98
C GLN A 99 -18.70 0.99 8.89
N PHE A 100 -18.58 0.49 7.66
CA PHE A 100 -19.18 1.08 6.46
C PHE A 100 -20.40 0.30 5.94
N GLY A 101 -20.75 -0.82 6.56
CA GLY A 101 -21.85 -1.69 6.15
C GLY A 101 -21.54 -2.55 4.93
N TYR A 102 -22.43 -3.50 4.64
CA TYR A 102 -22.20 -4.53 3.61
C TYR A 102 -21.95 -3.96 2.20
N ILE A 103 -22.79 -3.01 1.77
CA ILE A 103 -22.66 -2.32 0.46
C ILE A 103 -21.86 -1.03 0.60
N GLY A 104 -22.03 -0.29 1.69
CA GLY A 104 -21.33 0.98 1.89
C GLY A 104 -19.80 0.84 1.87
N ALA A 105 -19.26 -0.27 2.41
CA ALA A 105 -17.82 -0.55 2.30
C ALA A 105 -17.33 -0.64 0.84
N ALA A 106 -18.12 -1.27 -0.04
CA ALA A 106 -17.76 -1.42 -1.45
C ALA A 106 -17.72 -0.08 -2.17
N LEU A 107 -18.69 0.81 -1.90
CA LEU A 107 -18.82 2.11 -2.56
C LEU A 107 -17.86 3.16 -2.02
N THR A 108 -17.58 3.14 -0.71
CA THR A 108 -16.81 4.21 -0.05
C THR A 108 -15.34 3.88 0.11
N VAL A 109 -14.96 2.59 0.16
CA VAL A 109 -13.57 2.18 0.42
C VAL A 109 -13.01 1.37 -0.74
N TRP A 110 -13.75 0.37 -1.24
CA TRP A 110 -13.18 -0.58 -2.19
C TRP A 110 -12.97 -0.01 -3.58
N ILE A 111 -13.76 0.98 -4.01
CA ILE A 111 -13.49 1.74 -5.24
C ILE A 111 -12.10 2.40 -5.17
N PHE A 112 -11.75 3.01 -4.04
CA PHE A 112 -10.45 3.66 -3.87
C PHE A 112 -9.32 2.64 -3.67
N ALA A 113 -9.60 1.51 -3.03
CA ALA A 113 -8.67 0.38 -3.03
C ALA A 113 -8.40 -0.15 -4.45
N LEU A 114 -9.43 -0.28 -5.28
CA LEU A 114 -9.27 -0.67 -6.68
C LEU A 114 -8.46 0.37 -7.46
N ALA A 115 -8.75 1.67 -7.27
CA ALA A 115 -7.98 2.75 -7.86
C ALA A 115 -6.51 2.71 -7.40
N ASN A 116 -6.24 2.37 -6.14
CA ASN A 116 -4.90 2.16 -5.60
C ASN A 116 -4.16 1.04 -6.33
N TYR A 117 -4.77 -0.15 -6.45
CA TYR A 117 -4.20 -1.27 -7.17
C TYR A 117 -3.88 -0.93 -8.63
N VAL A 118 -4.80 -0.23 -9.31
CA VAL A 118 -4.61 0.18 -10.70
C VAL A 118 -3.50 1.23 -10.81
N ALA A 119 -3.49 2.25 -9.97
CA ALA A 119 -2.51 3.33 -10.02
C ALA A 119 -1.08 2.81 -9.80
N TYR A 120 -0.86 1.99 -8.76
CA TYR A 120 0.45 1.38 -8.53
C TYR A 120 0.85 0.47 -9.69
N ASN A 121 -0.03 -0.45 -10.11
CA ASN A 121 0.33 -1.42 -11.13
C ASN A 121 0.56 -0.75 -12.51
N THR A 122 -0.11 0.37 -12.79
CA THR A 122 0.18 1.22 -13.96
C THR A 122 1.56 1.85 -13.86
N SER A 123 1.91 2.45 -12.70
CA SER A 123 3.25 3.01 -12.48
C SER A 123 4.33 1.94 -12.59
N ASP A 124 4.09 0.76 -12.02
CA ASP A 124 4.97 -0.39 -12.10
C ASP A 124 5.14 -0.86 -13.55
N ALA A 125 4.05 -0.90 -14.34
CA ALA A 125 4.14 -1.28 -15.75
C ALA A 125 5.00 -0.29 -16.56
N ILE A 126 4.84 1.02 -16.31
CA ILE A 126 5.64 2.07 -16.98
C ILE A 126 7.12 1.93 -16.63
N LEU A 127 7.44 1.80 -15.34
CA LEU A 127 8.82 1.61 -14.89
C LEU A 127 9.44 0.30 -15.39
N SER A 128 8.63 -0.76 -15.48
CA SER A 128 9.07 -2.03 -16.05
C SER A 128 9.42 -1.90 -17.53
N GLY A 129 8.58 -1.22 -18.32
CA GLY A 129 8.87 -1.00 -19.73
C GLY A 129 10.10 -0.12 -19.95
N SER A 130 10.24 0.93 -19.15
CA SER A 130 11.44 1.79 -19.13
C SER A 130 12.71 0.98 -18.81
N ALA A 131 12.66 0.13 -17.77
CA ALA A 131 13.76 -0.76 -17.42
C ALA A 131 14.08 -1.76 -18.54
N MET A 132 13.07 -2.38 -19.15
CA MET A 132 13.27 -3.30 -20.28
C MET A 132 13.84 -2.58 -21.50
N HIS A 133 13.43 -1.34 -21.77
CA HIS A 133 14.04 -0.53 -22.82
C HIS A 133 15.51 -0.27 -22.53
N GLN A 134 15.86 0.10 -21.30
CA GLN A 134 17.24 0.35 -20.90
C GLN A 134 18.13 -0.90 -21.00
N ILE A 135 17.62 -2.06 -20.56
CA ILE A 135 18.36 -3.35 -20.52
C ILE A 135 18.42 -4.01 -21.90
N PHE A 136 17.28 -4.17 -22.58
CA PHE A 136 17.12 -5.01 -23.76
C PHE A 136 16.94 -4.22 -25.07
N LYS A 137 16.84 -2.89 -25.01
CA LYS A 137 16.62 -2.01 -26.16
C LYS A 137 15.32 -2.28 -26.93
N ILE A 138 14.32 -2.87 -26.28
CA ILE A 138 12.97 -3.02 -26.83
C ILE A 138 12.15 -1.73 -26.61
N PRO A 139 11.11 -1.44 -27.40
CA PRO A 139 10.22 -0.29 -27.15
C PRO A 139 9.57 -0.37 -25.77
N ALA A 140 9.51 0.76 -25.05
CA ALA A 140 8.98 0.80 -23.68
C ALA A 140 7.49 0.38 -23.65
N GLU A 141 6.73 0.74 -24.67
CA GLU A 141 5.32 0.40 -24.85
C GLU A 141 5.10 -1.12 -24.92
N LEU A 142 6.00 -1.84 -25.58
CA LEU A 142 6.00 -3.30 -25.59
C LEU A 142 6.38 -3.85 -24.21
N GLY A 143 7.32 -3.19 -23.53
CA GLY A 143 7.67 -3.51 -22.15
C GLY A 143 6.49 -3.35 -21.16
N PHE A 144 5.63 -2.34 -21.32
CA PHE A 144 4.42 -2.18 -20.49
C PHE A 144 3.50 -3.40 -20.64
N PHE A 145 3.31 -3.86 -21.88
CA PHE A 145 2.51 -5.05 -22.17
C PHE A 145 3.12 -6.31 -21.56
N ILE A 146 4.43 -6.55 -21.77
CA ILE A 146 5.13 -7.71 -21.24
C ILE A 146 5.03 -7.74 -19.71
N ALA A 147 5.22 -6.60 -19.05
CA ALA A 147 5.13 -6.49 -17.60
C ALA A 147 3.73 -6.83 -17.08
N ALA A 148 2.68 -6.20 -17.65
CA ALA A 148 1.30 -6.45 -17.26
C ALA A 148 0.87 -7.91 -17.51
N ALA A 149 1.27 -8.50 -18.64
CA ALA A 149 0.99 -9.90 -18.97
C ALA A 149 1.70 -10.85 -17.99
N THR A 150 2.98 -10.63 -17.73
CA THR A 150 3.79 -11.44 -16.80
C THR A 150 3.20 -11.39 -15.40
N ALA A 151 2.89 -10.18 -14.91
CA ALA A 151 2.30 -9.99 -13.58
C ALA A 151 0.96 -10.72 -13.44
N THR A 152 0.11 -10.65 -14.47
CA THR A 152 -1.20 -11.32 -14.55
C THR A 152 -1.05 -12.84 -14.50
N ILE A 153 -0.08 -13.40 -15.22
CA ILE A 153 0.19 -14.86 -15.23
C ILE A 153 0.63 -15.34 -13.84
N ILE A 154 1.55 -14.62 -13.20
CA ILE A 154 2.05 -14.99 -11.87
C ILE A 154 0.93 -14.87 -10.82
N ALA A 155 0.05 -13.88 -10.92
CA ALA A 155 -1.07 -13.67 -9.99
C ALA A 155 -2.12 -14.81 -9.98
N ILE A 156 -2.12 -15.69 -10.99
CA ILE A 156 -2.99 -16.88 -11.05
C ILE A 156 -2.74 -17.79 -9.85
N TYR A 157 -1.49 -17.97 -9.44
CA TYR A 157 -1.09 -18.91 -8.39
C TYR A 157 -1.38 -18.39 -6.96
N GLY A 158 -1.34 -17.06 -6.74
CA GLY A 158 -1.87 -16.41 -5.54
C GLY A 158 -0.96 -16.37 -4.30
N TYR A 159 -1.58 -16.31 -3.11
CA TYR A 159 -0.95 -15.98 -1.82
C TYR A 159 0.30 -16.81 -1.45
N ALA A 160 0.26 -18.12 -1.64
CA ALA A 160 1.33 -19.02 -1.20
C ALA A 160 2.64 -18.81 -1.99
N GLN A 161 2.53 -18.53 -3.30
CA GLN A 161 3.68 -18.19 -4.13
C GLN A 161 4.28 -16.84 -3.73
N ILE A 162 3.45 -15.83 -3.48
CA ILE A 162 3.90 -14.49 -3.07
C ILE A 162 4.73 -14.57 -1.78
N HIS A 163 4.26 -15.32 -0.77
CA HIS A 163 5.00 -15.52 0.47
C HIS A 163 6.34 -16.23 0.28
N PHE A 164 6.36 -17.27 -0.55
CA PHE A 164 7.58 -18.00 -0.87
C PHE A 164 8.60 -17.08 -1.56
N VAL A 165 8.17 -16.34 -2.58
CA VAL A 165 9.03 -15.42 -3.32
C VAL A 165 9.57 -14.32 -2.41
N ASN A 166 8.74 -13.71 -1.56
CA ASN A 166 9.21 -12.69 -0.61
C ASN A 166 10.25 -13.23 0.38
N LYS A 167 10.12 -14.50 0.81
CA LYS A 167 11.13 -15.13 1.67
C LYS A 167 12.48 -15.30 0.93
N VAL A 168 12.44 -15.69 -0.35
CA VAL A 168 13.64 -15.89 -1.17
C VAL A 168 14.29 -14.55 -1.53
N LEU A 169 13.48 -13.53 -1.85
CA LEU A 169 13.96 -12.21 -2.27
C LEU A 169 14.51 -11.35 -1.13
N TYR A 170 14.30 -11.71 0.14
CA TYR A 170 14.80 -10.91 1.26
C TYR A 170 16.29 -10.58 1.19
N TRP A 171 17.15 -11.58 1.01
CA TRP A 171 18.59 -11.36 0.93
C TRP A 171 19.02 -10.65 -0.36
N PRO A 172 18.52 -11.02 -1.55
CA PRO A 172 18.74 -10.23 -2.77
C PRO A 172 18.32 -8.76 -2.65
N SER A 173 17.14 -8.47 -2.07
CA SER A 173 16.66 -7.11 -1.84
C SER A 173 17.57 -6.34 -0.88
N MET A 174 18.00 -6.96 0.21
CA MET A 174 18.96 -6.36 1.14
C MET A 174 20.29 -6.04 0.43
N ALA A 175 20.83 -6.99 -0.34
CA ALA A 175 22.05 -6.79 -1.11
C ALA A 175 21.89 -5.65 -2.12
N ALA A 176 20.76 -5.58 -2.83
CA ALA A 176 20.47 -4.51 -3.78
C ALA A 176 20.48 -3.13 -3.09
N LEU A 177 19.85 -2.99 -1.92
CA LEU A 177 19.88 -1.72 -1.17
C LEU A 177 21.30 -1.33 -0.72
N VAL A 178 22.08 -2.28 -0.21
CA VAL A 178 23.47 -2.03 0.19
C VAL A 178 24.31 -1.61 -1.01
N LEU A 179 24.21 -2.34 -2.12
CA LEU A 179 24.95 -2.05 -3.34
C LEU A 179 24.55 -0.69 -3.93
N MET A 180 23.27 -0.36 -3.96
CA MET A 180 22.80 0.97 -4.36
C MET A 180 23.32 2.08 -3.45
N THR A 181 23.38 1.82 -2.14
CA THR A 181 23.98 2.76 -1.18
C THR A 181 25.45 3.00 -1.47
N ILE A 182 26.22 1.93 -1.73
CA ILE A 182 27.63 2.04 -2.15
C ILE A 182 27.72 2.83 -3.45
N GLY A 183 26.89 2.54 -4.45
CA GLY A 183 26.88 3.26 -5.72
C GLY A 183 26.64 4.76 -5.55
N VAL A 184 25.69 5.16 -4.70
CA VAL A 184 25.42 6.57 -4.37
C VAL A 184 26.66 7.23 -3.74
N LEU A 185 27.31 6.55 -2.79
CA LEU A 185 28.49 7.06 -2.10
C LEU A 185 29.70 7.19 -3.06
N VAL A 186 29.92 6.19 -3.91
CA VAL A 186 31.02 6.20 -4.90
C VAL A 186 30.80 7.26 -5.97
N ARG A 187 29.55 7.44 -6.43
CA ARG A 187 29.21 8.52 -7.37
C ARG A 187 29.58 9.90 -6.80
N GLY A 188 29.37 10.10 -5.49
CA GLY A 188 29.86 11.26 -4.73
C GLY A 188 29.26 12.63 -5.10
N SER A 189 28.51 12.72 -6.18
CA SER A 189 27.91 13.96 -6.69
C SER A 189 26.42 14.07 -6.35
N PHE A 190 26.01 15.25 -5.90
CA PHE A 190 24.65 15.60 -5.50
C PHE A 190 24.28 16.99 -6.04
N PRO A 191 22.98 17.35 -6.07
CA PRO A 191 22.53 18.70 -6.37
C PRO A 191 23.25 19.79 -5.60
N ALA A 192 23.50 20.92 -6.25
CA ALA A 192 24.03 22.11 -5.58
C ALA A 192 23.09 22.51 -4.43
N GLY A 193 23.65 22.80 -3.25
CA GLY A 193 22.85 23.09 -2.06
C GLY A 193 22.05 21.90 -1.51
N ALA A 194 22.34 20.67 -1.95
CA ALA A 194 21.67 19.44 -1.50
C ALA A 194 21.54 19.33 0.01
N PHE A 195 22.60 19.72 0.73
CA PHE A 195 22.69 19.62 2.19
C PHE A 195 22.62 20.99 2.89
N ASP A 196 22.16 22.03 2.19
CA ASP A 196 21.96 23.35 2.78
C ASP A 196 20.68 23.37 3.64
N LEU A 197 20.86 23.35 4.97
CA LEU A 197 19.74 23.41 5.91
C LEU A 197 19.01 24.76 5.88
N SER A 198 19.64 25.84 5.40
CA SER A 198 19.02 27.17 5.36
C SER A 198 17.97 27.31 4.25
N ASN A 199 18.04 26.49 3.20
CA ASN A 199 17.07 26.45 2.11
C ASN A 199 15.81 25.64 2.46
N PHE A 200 15.25 25.87 3.65
CA PHE A 200 14.03 25.21 4.07
C PHE A 200 12.81 25.82 3.38
N GLN A 201 12.08 24.98 2.65
CA GLN A 201 10.83 25.34 2.00
C GLN A 201 9.72 24.42 2.49
N LEU A 202 8.83 24.95 3.33
CA LEU A 202 7.80 24.15 4.01
C LEU A 202 6.84 23.47 3.04
N ALA A 203 6.37 24.17 2.01
CA ALA A 203 5.39 23.64 1.05
C ALA A 203 5.90 22.39 0.30
N PRO A 204 7.02 22.44 -0.45
CA PRO A 204 7.51 21.24 -1.13
C PRO A 204 7.97 20.15 -0.17
N THR A 205 8.50 20.50 1.01
CA THR A 205 8.86 19.50 2.05
C THR A 205 7.62 18.77 2.55
N MET A 206 6.52 19.48 2.77
CA MET A 206 5.26 18.89 3.20
C MET A 206 4.61 18.04 2.10
N THR A 207 4.67 18.48 0.84
CA THR A 207 4.18 17.68 -0.29
C THR A 207 4.98 16.37 -0.42
N ALA A 208 6.31 16.41 -0.26
CA ALA A 208 7.14 15.21 -0.21
C ALA A 208 6.75 14.28 0.96
N PHE A 209 6.48 14.85 2.14
CA PHE A 209 5.97 14.10 3.30
C PHE A 209 4.64 13.41 2.99
N VAL A 210 3.67 14.12 2.42
CA VAL A 210 2.34 13.58 2.08
C VAL A 210 2.44 12.47 1.04
N ILE A 211 3.31 12.62 0.02
CA ILE A 211 3.56 11.57 -0.97
C ILE A 211 4.09 10.30 -0.31
N VAL A 212 5.10 10.42 0.54
CA VAL A 212 5.74 9.26 1.18
C VAL A 212 4.83 8.62 2.22
N ALA A 213 4.10 9.43 3.00
CA ALA A 213 3.07 8.95 3.90
C ALA A 213 1.93 8.25 3.16
N GLY A 214 1.50 8.83 2.03
CA GLY A 214 0.51 8.26 1.13
C GLY A 214 0.93 6.92 0.56
N PHE A 215 2.22 6.78 0.20
CA PHE A 215 2.77 5.50 -0.24
C PHE A 215 2.61 4.42 0.84
N GLN A 216 3.11 4.70 2.05
CA GLN A 216 3.04 3.75 3.16
C GLN A 216 1.59 3.46 3.58
N LEU A 217 0.72 4.47 3.57
CA LEU A 217 -0.69 4.28 3.85
C LEU A 217 -1.39 3.45 2.76
N GLY A 218 -0.92 3.53 1.52
CA GLY A 218 -1.39 2.74 0.39
C GLY A 218 -1.23 1.22 0.58
N TRP A 219 -0.37 0.76 1.49
CA TRP A 219 -0.28 -0.64 1.89
C TRP A 219 -1.35 -1.07 2.90
N ALA A 220 -2.01 -0.14 3.58
CA ALA A 220 -3.00 -0.45 4.61
C ALA A 220 -4.12 -1.38 4.12
N PRO A 221 -4.67 -1.27 2.90
CA PRO A 221 -5.63 -2.23 2.36
C PRO A 221 -5.14 -3.68 2.23
N TYR A 222 -3.83 -3.92 2.29
CA TYR A 222 -3.19 -5.22 2.05
C TYR A 222 -2.83 -5.90 3.37
N VAL A 223 -2.59 -5.13 4.44
CA VAL A 223 -1.76 -5.63 5.54
C VAL A 223 -2.38 -6.76 6.34
N SER A 224 -3.71 -6.77 6.51
CA SER A 224 -4.39 -7.88 7.17
C SER A 224 -4.47 -9.13 6.32
N ASP A 225 -4.29 -9.05 5.00
CA ASP A 225 -4.32 -10.24 4.14
C ASP A 225 -3.13 -11.15 4.44
N TYR A 226 -2.01 -10.54 4.83
CA TYR A 226 -0.78 -11.22 5.26
C TYR A 226 -0.79 -11.63 6.73
N SER A 227 -1.48 -10.87 7.60
CA SER A 227 -1.51 -11.18 9.05
C SER A 227 -2.71 -12.01 9.50
N ARG A 228 -3.78 -12.16 8.69
CA ARG A 228 -4.99 -12.94 9.05
C ARG A 228 -4.75 -14.43 9.30
N TYR A 229 -3.67 -14.98 8.75
CA TYR A 229 -3.28 -16.36 8.98
C TYR A 229 -2.50 -16.56 10.27
N LEU A 230 -2.07 -15.50 10.95
CA LEU A 230 -1.35 -15.64 12.22
C LEU A 230 -2.29 -16.13 13.33
N PRO A 231 -1.78 -16.93 14.29
CA PRO A 231 -2.58 -17.34 15.45
C PRO A 231 -3.11 -16.11 16.21
N ALA A 232 -4.37 -16.16 16.65
CA ALA A 232 -5.00 -15.03 17.35
C ALA A 232 -4.35 -14.65 18.70
N LYS A 233 -3.52 -15.54 19.25
CA LYS A 233 -2.66 -15.23 20.41
C LYS A 233 -1.53 -14.25 20.09
N GLU A 234 -1.22 -14.01 18.82
CA GLU A 234 -0.27 -12.97 18.41
C GLU A 234 -0.91 -11.61 18.68
N GLY A 235 -0.52 -11.00 19.80
CA GLY A 235 -1.08 -9.73 20.25
C GLY A 235 -0.70 -8.54 19.35
N VAL A 236 -1.46 -7.45 19.51
CA VAL A 236 -1.30 -6.19 18.76
C VAL A 236 0.15 -5.72 18.72
N ARG A 237 0.86 -5.74 19.86
CA ARG A 237 2.24 -5.26 19.97
C ARG A 237 3.23 -6.04 19.09
N ALA A 238 3.12 -7.37 19.05
CA ALA A 238 4.04 -8.22 18.29
C ALA A 238 3.86 -8.02 16.78
N THR A 239 2.61 -7.96 16.33
CA THR A 239 2.23 -7.73 14.94
C THR A 239 2.59 -6.32 14.51
N PHE A 240 2.25 -5.30 15.32
CA PHE A 240 2.60 -3.91 15.07
C PHE A 240 4.10 -3.74 14.89
N HIS A 241 4.94 -4.17 15.84
CA HIS A 241 6.39 -3.95 15.73
C HIS A 241 7.04 -4.73 14.58
N SER A 242 6.53 -5.93 14.28
CA SER A 242 7.07 -6.74 13.18
C SER A 242 6.74 -6.14 11.81
N THR A 243 5.59 -5.48 11.67
CA THR A 243 5.20 -4.76 10.46
C THR A 243 5.85 -3.36 10.41
N TYR A 244 5.75 -2.59 11.49
CA TYR A 244 6.18 -1.19 11.55
C TYR A 244 7.66 -1.03 11.25
N TRP A 245 8.54 -1.70 12.00
CA TRP A 245 9.97 -1.51 11.84
C TRP A 245 10.49 -2.04 10.50
N ALA A 246 9.94 -3.15 10.02
CA ALA A 246 10.33 -3.71 8.73
C ALA A 246 9.96 -2.78 7.57
N SER A 247 8.71 -2.30 7.52
CA SER A 247 8.23 -1.42 6.44
C SER A 247 8.80 -0.01 6.52
N ALA A 248 8.89 0.55 7.73
CA ALA A 248 9.42 1.90 7.91
C ALA A 248 10.90 1.94 7.54
N LEU A 249 11.71 0.96 7.99
CA LEU A 249 13.13 0.91 7.67
C LEU A 249 13.36 0.69 6.18
N SER A 250 12.66 -0.27 5.55
CA SER A 250 12.81 -0.50 4.12
C SER A 250 12.32 0.70 3.30
N GLY A 251 11.22 1.33 3.70
CA GLY A 251 10.68 2.54 3.10
C GLY A 251 11.65 3.72 3.16
N VAL A 252 12.13 4.07 4.36
CA VAL A 252 13.12 5.14 4.53
C VAL A 252 14.35 4.90 3.66
N TRP A 253 14.85 3.66 3.66
CA TRP A 253 16.05 3.32 2.90
C TRP A 253 15.82 3.43 1.39
N VAL A 254 14.75 2.83 0.88
CA VAL A 254 14.48 2.77 -0.57
C VAL A 254 14.05 4.12 -1.13
N PHE A 255 13.19 4.87 -0.43
CA PHE A 255 12.79 6.22 -0.85
C PHE A 255 13.96 7.20 -0.73
N GLY A 256 14.76 7.07 0.34
CA GLY A 256 15.96 7.89 0.51
C GLY A 256 16.97 7.64 -0.59
N LEU A 257 17.24 6.37 -0.94
CA LEU A 257 18.06 6.01 -2.08
C LEU A 257 17.49 6.53 -3.40
N GLY A 258 16.17 6.51 -3.56
CA GLY A 258 15.49 7.13 -4.70
C GLY A 258 15.86 8.60 -4.86
N ALA A 259 15.67 9.41 -3.82
CA ALA A 259 16.02 10.83 -3.82
C ALA A 259 17.52 11.06 -4.02
N LEU A 260 18.36 10.25 -3.39
CA LEU A 260 19.81 10.32 -3.58
C LEU A 260 20.21 9.93 -5.00
N ALA A 261 19.49 9.02 -5.66
CA ALA A 261 19.85 8.49 -6.97
C ALA A 261 19.55 9.47 -8.13
N SER A 262 18.67 10.45 -7.96
CA SER A 262 18.19 11.39 -9.02
C SER A 262 19.27 12.17 -9.78
N GLY A 263 20.54 12.08 -9.35
CA GLY A 263 21.70 12.60 -10.05
C GLY A 263 22.16 13.97 -9.54
N PRO A 264 23.31 14.47 -10.04
CA PRO A 264 23.86 15.76 -9.62
C PRO A 264 22.96 16.96 -9.96
N ASN A 265 22.07 16.83 -10.94
CA ASN A 265 21.15 17.91 -11.31
C ASN A 265 19.71 17.64 -10.83
N GLY A 266 19.42 16.42 -10.36
CA GLY A 266 18.06 16.01 -9.98
C GLY A 266 17.13 15.66 -11.15
N ASP A 267 17.64 15.68 -12.38
CA ASP A 267 16.83 15.58 -13.60
C ASP A 267 16.73 14.17 -14.20
N LEU A 268 17.43 13.18 -13.62
CA LEU A 268 17.41 11.81 -14.15
C LEU A 268 16.03 11.18 -13.93
N THR A 269 15.53 10.48 -14.94
CA THR A 269 14.35 9.62 -14.74
C THR A 269 14.69 8.51 -13.73
N PRO A 270 13.69 7.90 -13.05
CA PRO A 270 13.97 6.89 -12.04
C PRO A 270 14.86 5.74 -12.52
N VAL A 271 14.57 5.17 -13.69
CA VAL A 271 15.36 4.04 -14.22
C VAL A 271 16.78 4.45 -14.59
N GLU A 272 16.97 5.62 -15.19
CA GLU A 272 18.29 6.16 -15.51
C GLU A 272 19.11 6.44 -14.24
N ALA A 273 18.48 7.08 -13.24
CA ALA A 273 19.07 7.35 -11.94
C ALA A 273 19.66 6.08 -11.31
N PHE A 274 18.90 4.97 -11.31
CA PHE A 274 19.36 3.73 -10.71
C PHE A 274 20.44 3.04 -11.52
N LYS A 275 20.34 3.06 -12.86
CA LYS A 275 21.39 2.53 -13.73
C LYS A 275 22.71 3.27 -13.51
N THR A 276 22.67 4.60 -13.51
CA THR A 276 23.86 5.45 -13.32
C THR A 276 24.49 5.24 -11.95
N VAL A 277 23.68 5.12 -10.89
CA VAL A 277 24.18 4.77 -9.55
C VAL A 277 24.89 3.42 -9.55
N GLY A 278 24.31 2.41 -10.19
CA GLY A 278 24.96 1.10 -10.28
C GLY A 278 26.26 1.13 -11.07
N ASP A 279 26.27 1.80 -12.24
CA ASP A 279 27.45 1.93 -13.09
C ASP A 279 28.58 2.74 -12.43
N SER A 280 28.27 3.51 -11.38
CA SER A 280 29.28 4.22 -10.58
C SER A 280 30.18 3.28 -9.77
N ILE A 281 29.74 2.04 -9.48
CA ILE A 281 30.58 1.04 -8.81
C ILE A 281 31.57 0.45 -9.82
N PHE A 282 31.05 -0.05 -10.94
CA PHE A 282 31.82 -0.40 -12.13
C PHE A 282 30.90 -0.41 -13.35
N ASN A 283 31.47 -0.16 -14.53
CA ASN A 283 30.71 -0.08 -15.77
C ASN A 283 29.94 -1.38 -16.07
N GLY A 284 28.64 -1.29 -16.28
CA GLY A 284 27.75 -2.41 -16.59
C GLY A 284 27.02 -2.98 -15.37
N PHE A 285 27.42 -2.59 -14.15
CA PHE A 285 26.73 -3.04 -12.94
C PHE A 285 25.32 -2.49 -12.80
N GLY A 286 25.05 -1.29 -13.34
CA GLY A 286 23.73 -0.69 -13.36
C GLY A 286 22.69 -1.58 -14.04
N THR A 287 23.06 -2.26 -15.12
CA THR A 287 22.18 -3.21 -15.82
C THR A 287 21.84 -4.41 -14.93
N ILE A 288 22.80 -4.95 -14.18
CA ILE A 288 22.59 -6.08 -13.28
C ILE A 288 21.63 -5.69 -12.15
N LEU A 289 21.84 -4.51 -11.55
CA LEU A 289 20.94 -3.98 -10.52
C LEU A 289 19.54 -3.73 -11.07
N LEU A 290 19.40 -3.16 -12.26
CA LEU A 290 18.10 -2.97 -12.89
C LEU A 290 17.36 -4.30 -13.13
N ILE A 291 18.05 -5.36 -13.55
CA ILE A 291 17.45 -6.69 -13.72
C ILE A 291 16.89 -7.21 -12.38
N LEU A 292 17.66 -7.08 -11.29
CA LEU A 292 17.23 -7.52 -9.96
C LEU A 292 16.00 -6.73 -9.48
N LEU A 293 16.01 -5.42 -9.68
CA LEU A 293 14.93 -4.53 -9.26
C LEU A 293 13.68 -4.70 -10.12
N LEU A 294 13.85 -4.95 -11.42
CA LEU A 294 12.76 -5.30 -12.34
C LEU A 294 12.11 -6.62 -11.93
N ALA A 295 12.90 -7.64 -11.58
CA ALA A 295 12.35 -8.90 -11.09
C ALA A 295 11.52 -8.70 -9.81
N GLY A 296 12.02 -7.91 -8.85
CA GLY A 296 11.25 -7.54 -7.65
C GLY A 296 9.97 -6.78 -7.98
N LEU A 297 10.04 -5.84 -8.92
CA LEU A 297 8.89 -5.06 -9.38
C LEU A 297 7.80 -5.95 -10.01
N LEU A 298 8.17 -6.88 -10.89
CA LEU A 298 7.20 -7.79 -11.52
C LEU A 298 6.45 -8.66 -10.50
N ILE A 299 7.10 -9.02 -9.39
CA ILE A 299 6.44 -9.73 -8.28
C ILE A 299 5.46 -8.81 -7.54
N VAL A 300 5.84 -7.56 -7.26
CA VAL A 300 4.94 -6.57 -6.65
C VAL A 300 3.74 -6.29 -7.56
N MET A 301 3.94 -6.21 -8.87
CA MET A 301 2.85 -6.11 -9.84
C MET A 301 1.88 -7.28 -9.74
N SER A 302 2.37 -8.50 -9.53
CA SER A 302 1.52 -9.67 -9.32
C SER A 302 0.73 -9.60 -8.02
N VAL A 303 1.31 -9.04 -6.95
CA VAL A 303 0.58 -8.74 -5.71
C VAL A 303 -0.56 -7.76 -5.98
N ASN A 304 -0.28 -6.69 -6.72
CA ASN A 304 -1.27 -5.67 -7.07
C ASN A 304 -2.39 -6.24 -7.95
N ALA A 305 -2.05 -7.04 -8.96
CA ALA A 305 -3.03 -7.72 -9.81
C ALA A 305 -3.89 -8.71 -9.00
N TYR A 306 -3.27 -9.46 -8.08
CA TYR A 306 -3.97 -10.39 -7.19
C TYR A 306 -4.97 -9.66 -6.29
N GLY A 307 -4.53 -8.65 -5.52
CA GLY A 307 -5.40 -7.90 -4.61
C GLY A 307 -6.49 -7.12 -5.34
N GLY A 308 -6.16 -6.53 -6.51
CA GLY A 308 -7.14 -5.89 -7.38
C GLY A 308 -8.22 -6.85 -7.88
N SER A 309 -7.84 -8.07 -8.28
CA SER A 309 -8.79 -9.09 -8.72
C SER A 309 -9.75 -9.53 -7.60
N LEU A 310 -9.24 -9.68 -6.38
CA LEU A 310 -10.07 -9.98 -5.21
C LEU A 310 -11.02 -8.83 -4.90
N THR A 311 -10.55 -7.59 -4.99
CA THR A 311 -11.35 -6.39 -4.77
C THR A 311 -12.50 -6.32 -5.78
N LEU A 312 -12.23 -6.54 -7.07
CA LEU A 312 -13.26 -6.61 -8.11
C LEU A 312 -14.32 -7.68 -7.82
N ILE A 313 -13.89 -8.89 -7.46
CA ILE A 313 -14.81 -9.99 -7.14
C ILE A 313 -15.65 -9.65 -5.91
N SER A 314 -15.04 -9.07 -4.87
CA SER A 314 -15.71 -8.68 -3.63
C SER A 314 -16.75 -7.58 -3.89
N MET A 315 -16.39 -6.58 -4.70
CA MET A 315 -17.31 -5.53 -5.11
C MET A 315 -18.52 -6.12 -5.85
N LEU A 316 -18.28 -7.02 -6.80
CA LEU A 316 -19.36 -7.70 -7.52
C LEU A 316 -20.26 -8.49 -6.56
N ASP A 317 -19.68 -9.24 -5.62
CA ASP A 317 -20.41 -10.01 -4.59
C ASP A 317 -21.29 -9.13 -3.70
N SER A 318 -20.89 -7.88 -3.47
CA SER A 318 -21.64 -6.93 -2.65
C SER A 318 -22.96 -6.50 -3.30
N PHE A 319 -23.06 -6.57 -4.63
CA PHE A 319 -24.28 -6.27 -5.38
C PHE A 319 -25.03 -7.52 -5.82
N LYS A 320 -24.31 -8.59 -6.17
CA LYS A 320 -24.85 -9.86 -6.62
C LYS A 320 -23.97 -10.98 -6.09
N LYS A 321 -24.52 -11.85 -5.24
CA LYS A 321 -23.76 -12.97 -4.68
C LYS A 321 -23.07 -13.79 -5.77
N VAL A 322 -21.76 -13.98 -5.68
CA VAL A 322 -20.97 -14.72 -6.66
C VAL A 322 -20.17 -15.83 -5.98
N ASN A 323 -20.16 -17.01 -6.59
CA ASN A 323 -19.24 -18.06 -6.18
C ASN A 323 -17.86 -17.81 -6.83
N PRO A 324 -16.77 -17.70 -6.05
CA PRO A 324 -15.44 -17.48 -6.59
C PRO A 324 -14.97 -18.73 -7.35
N THR A 325 -15.10 -18.71 -8.68
CA THR A 325 -14.61 -19.77 -9.57
C THR A 325 -13.26 -19.39 -10.17
N LYS A 326 -12.48 -20.39 -10.60
CA LYS A 326 -11.23 -20.17 -11.36
C LYS A 326 -11.45 -19.29 -12.59
N LYS A 327 -12.58 -19.48 -13.28
CA LYS A 327 -12.97 -18.67 -14.45
C LYS A 327 -13.19 -17.20 -14.08
N LEU A 328 -13.95 -16.93 -13.01
CA LEU A 328 -14.20 -15.57 -12.55
C LEU A 328 -12.90 -14.86 -12.12
N ARG A 329 -12.02 -15.58 -11.41
CA ARG A 329 -10.69 -15.07 -11.05
C ARG A 329 -9.86 -14.71 -12.27
N LEU A 330 -9.82 -15.59 -13.28
CA LEU A 330 -9.10 -15.33 -14.53
C LEU A 330 -9.66 -14.10 -15.25
N ILE A 331 -11.00 -13.95 -15.32
CA ILE A 331 -11.63 -12.77 -15.92
C ILE A 331 -11.25 -11.50 -15.15
N ALA A 332 -11.31 -11.51 -13.81
CA ALA A 332 -10.94 -10.35 -12.99
C ALA A 332 -9.45 -9.97 -13.17
N LEU A 333 -8.56 -10.96 -13.24
CA LEU A 333 -7.14 -10.76 -13.54
C LEU A 333 -6.91 -10.17 -14.94
N LEU A 334 -7.61 -10.66 -15.96
CA LEU A 334 -7.54 -10.12 -17.32
C LEU A 334 -8.06 -8.68 -17.38
N VAL A 335 -9.17 -8.36 -16.71
CA VAL A 335 -9.69 -6.99 -16.60
C VAL A 335 -8.66 -6.07 -15.96
N MET A 336 -8.02 -6.50 -14.86
CA MET A 336 -6.92 -5.75 -14.23
C MET A 336 -5.75 -5.55 -15.21
N GLY A 337 -5.26 -6.61 -15.83
CA GLY A 337 -4.11 -6.56 -16.74
C GLY A 337 -4.34 -5.66 -17.95
N VAL A 338 -5.50 -5.78 -18.61
CA VAL A 338 -5.87 -4.94 -19.75
C VAL A 338 -6.04 -3.48 -19.34
N SER A 339 -6.68 -3.21 -18.20
CA SER A 339 -6.86 -1.84 -17.70
C SER A 339 -5.52 -1.19 -17.36
N VAL A 340 -4.65 -1.91 -16.65
CA VAL A 340 -3.31 -1.44 -16.27
C VAL A 340 -2.46 -1.16 -17.51
N TRP A 341 -2.43 -2.09 -18.48
CA TRP A 341 -1.72 -1.89 -19.74
C TRP A 341 -2.28 -0.69 -20.50
N GLY A 342 -3.60 -0.59 -20.69
CA GLY A 342 -4.22 0.51 -21.42
C GLY A 342 -3.96 1.89 -20.78
N ILE A 343 -4.02 1.98 -19.45
CA ILE A 343 -3.70 3.21 -18.73
C ILE A 343 -2.19 3.49 -18.83
N ALA A 344 -1.32 2.49 -18.76
CA ALA A 344 0.13 2.67 -18.93
C ALA A 344 0.48 3.21 -20.33
N GLN A 345 -0.18 2.72 -21.38
CA GLN A 345 -0.05 3.28 -22.74
C GLN A 345 -0.53 4.73 -22.81
N PHE A 346 -1.66 5.04 -22.17
CA PHE A 346 -2.20 6.40 -22.15
C PHE A 346 -1.31 7.37 -21.35
N VAL A 347 -0.75 6.95 -20.22
CA VAL A 347 0.12 7.79 -19.39
C VAL A 347 1.51 7.92 -20.03
N GLY A 348 2.18 6.81 -20.31
CA GLY A 348 3.54 6.76 -20.85
C GLY A 348 4.61 7.31 -19.90
N GLU A 349 5.89 7.18 -20.28
CA GLU A 349 7.03 7.64 -19.46
C GLU A 349 7.01 9.17 -19.27
N ALA A 350 6.64 9.92 -20.31
CA ALA A 350 6.67 11.39 -20.28
C ALA A 350 5.75 12.03 -19.23
N ARG A 351 4.65 11.37 -18.86
CA ARG A 351 3.70 11.87 -17.83
C ARG A 351 3.81 11.12 -16.50
N PHE A 352 4.80 10.22 -16.37
CA PHE A 352 4.94 9.36 -15.19
C PHE A 352 4.99 10.15 -13.88
N ASN A 353 5.91 11.13 -13.75
CA ASN A 353 6.08 11.88 -12.50
C ASN A 353 4.79 12.59 -12.08
N THR A 354 4.10 13.25 -13.03
CA THR A 354 2.83 13.95 -12.77
C THR A 354 1.71 12.97 -12.42
N PHE A 355 1.58 11.87 -13.15
CA PHE A 355 0.57 10.84 -12.86
C PHE A 355 0.82 10.22 -11.48
N TYR A 356 2.04 9.78 -11.22
CA TYR A 356 2.40 9.04 -10.03
C TYR A 356 2.38 9.93 -8.77
N GLY A 357 2.94 11.14 -8.85
CA GLY A 357 2.88 12.10 -7.76
C GLY A 357 1.45 12.46 -7.37
N ASN A 358 0.59 12.77 -8.34
CA ASN A 358 -0.83 13.04 -8.06
C ASN A 358 -1.54 11.79 -7.53
N ALA A 359 -1.26 10.60 -8.06
CA ALA A 359 -1.85 9.35 -7.58
C ALA A 359 -1.54 9.14 -6.10
N LEU A 360 -0.28 9.28 -5.68
CA LEU A 360 0.12 9.11 -4.27
C LEU A 360 -0.58 10.11 -3.35
N VAL A 361 -0.69 11.38 -3.75
CA VAL A 361 -1.39 12.42 -2.98
C VAL A 361 -2.90 12.13 -2.88
N PHE A 362 -3.57 11.82 -4.00
CA PHE A 362 -4.99 11.50 -3.99
C PHE A 362 -5.30 10.24 -3.17
N LEU A 363 -4.46 9.21 -3.28
CA LEU A 363 -4.60 8.01 -2.47
C LEU A 363 -4.40 8.32 -0.98
N ALA A 364 -3.45 9.19 -0.62
CA ALA A 364 -3.31 9.67 0.74
C ALA A 364 -4.61 10.32 1.23
N TYR A 365 -5.22 11.20 0.44
CA TYR A 365 -6.46 11.89 0.82
C TYR A 365 -7.64 10.95 1.00
N LEU A 366 -7.74 9.91 0.16
CA LEU A 366 -8.83 8.94 0.20
C LEU A 366 -8.67 7.93 1.35
N PHE A 367 -7.44 7.47 1.63
CA PHE A 367 -7.23 6.51 2.72
C PHE A 367 -7.16 7.14 4.11
N THR A 368 -6.86 8.44 4.22
CA THR A 368 -6.82 9.16 5.49
C THR A 368 -8.11 9.06 6.32
N PRO A 369 -9.28 9.45 5.80
CA PRO A 369 -10.53 9.33 6.54
C PRO A 369 -10.89 7.86 6.81
N TRP A 370 -10.60 6.95 5.88
CA TRP A 370 -10.84 5.52 6.06
C TRP A 370 -10.00 4.93 7.20
N THR A 371 -8.69 5.21 7.23
CA THR A 371 -7.79 4.70 8.28
C THR A 371 -8.22 5.23 9.64
N ALA A 372 -8.59 6.50 9.73
CA ALA A 372 -9.08 7.10 10.97
C ALA A 372 -10.34 6.39 11.49
N VAL A 373 -11.35 6.22 10.63
CA VAL A 373 -12.62 5.54 10.99
C VAL A 373 -12.37 4.10 11.40
N ASN A 374 -11.60 3.34 10.61
CA ASN A 374 -11.38 1.93 10.87
C ASN A 374 -10.56 1.70 12.15
N LEU A 375 -9.48 2.45 12.35
CA LEU A 375 -8.61 2.29 13.52
C LEU A 375 -9.31 2.77 14.80
N VAL A 376 -10.05 3.88 14.76
CA VAL A 376 -10.79 4.35 15.95
C VAL A 376 -11.93 3.39 16.29
N ASP A 377 -12.58 2.80 15.28
CA ASP A 377 -13.58 1.77 15.54
C ASP A 377 -12.97 0.57 16.27
N TYR A 378 -11.88 0.04 15.71
CA TYR A 378 -11.24 -1.16 16.25
C TYR A 378 -10.61 -0.94 17.62
N PHE A 379 -9.84 0.12 17.82
CA PHE A 379 -9.07 0.32 19.05
C PHE A 379 -9.86 1.02 20.16
N TYR A 380 -10.87 1.83 19.82
CA TYR A 380 -11.58 2.66 20.80
C TYR A 380 -13.05 2.30 20.95
N VAL A 381 -13.81 2.21 19.86
CA VAL A 381 -15.27 1.98 19.90
C VAL A 381 -15.60 0.52 20.24
N ARG A 382 -15.19 -0.42 19.36
CA ARG A 382 -15.48 -1.86 19.48
C ARG A 382 -14.38 -2.65 20.19
N LYS A 383 -13.19 -2.07 20.36
CA LYS A 383 -12.06 -2.66 21.12
C LYS A 383 -11.72 -4.08 20.68
N GLY A 384 -11.74 -4.33 19.37
CA GLY A 384 -11.45 -5.63 18.76
C GLY A 384 -12.58 -6.67 18.84
N VAL A 385 -13.75 -6.34 19.39
CA VAL A 385 -14.89 -7.26 19.53
C VAL A 385 -15.86 -7.10 18.37
N TYR A 386 -15.95 -8.13 17.52
CA TYR A 386 -16.82 -8.17 16.35
C TYR A 386 -17.52 -9.53 16.23
N VAL A 387 -18.70 -9.54 15.60
CA VAL A 387 -19.44 -10.76 15.23
C VAL A 387 -19.11 -11.07 13.77
N ILE A 388 -18.18 -11.99 13.53
CA ILE A 388 -17.57 -12.22 12.21
C ILE A 388 -18.60 -12.66 11.18
N GLY A 389 -19.53 -13.54 11.55
CA GLY A 389 -20.57 -14.04 10.68
C GLY A 389 -21.55 -12.95 10.22
N GLU A 390 -21.76 -11.90 11.02
CA GLU A 390 -22.63 -10.78 10.67
C GLU A 390 -22.00 -9.84 9.62
N ILE A 391 -20.67 -9.83 9.49
CA ILE A 391 -19.94 -9.07 8.44
C ILE A 391 -20.30 -9.56 7.04
N PHE A 392 -20.66 -10.84 6.90
CA PHE A 392 -21.04 -11.46 5.64
C PHE A 392 -22.55 -11.41 5.36
N LYS A 393 -23.36 -10.82 6.27
CA LYS A 393 -24.81 -10.72 6.10
C LYS A 393 -25.20 -9.32 5.67
N LYS A 394 -25.88 -9.22 4.52
CA LYS A 394 -26.39 -7.95 3.98
C LYS A 394 -27.32 -7.21 4.96
N ASP A 395 -28.16 -7.97 5.66
CA ASP A 395 -29.13 -7.49 6.64
C ASP A 395 -28.71 -7.83 8.09
N GLY A 396 -27.39 -7.99 8.31
CA GLY A 396 -26.82 -8.24 9.64
C GLY A 396 -26.71 -6.99 10.50
N ILE A 397 -26.14 -7.13 11.70
CA ILE A 397 -26.07 -6.04 12.70
C ILE A 397 -25.26 -4.81 12.25
N TYR A 398 -24.31 -4.98 11.32
CA TYR A 398 -23.52 -3.88 10.75
C TYR A 398 -24.28 -3.08 9.67
N GLY A 399 -25.44 -3.59 9.26
CA GLY A 399 -26.34 -2.97 8.30
C GLY A 399 -25.81 -2.93 6.87
N ARG A 400 -26.72 -2.62 5.95
CA ARG A 400 -26.41 -2.55 4.52
C ARG A 400 -25.51 -1.37 4.16
N TRP A 401 -25.71 -0.22 4.82
CA TRP A 401 -25.09 1.05 4.46
C TRP A 401 -24.11 1.60 5.49
N GLY A 402 -24.06 1.07 6.72
CA GLY A 402 -23.15 1.54 7.78
C GLY A 402 -23.02 3.07 7.84
N TRP A 403 -24.14 3.78 7.98
CA TRP A 403 -24.21 5.23 7.77
C TRP A 403 -23.23 6.01 8.65
N ARG A 404 -22.90 5.51 9.85
CA ARG A 404 -21.94 6.12 10.79
C ARG A 404 -20.54 6.21 10.19
N GLY A 405 -20.03 5.13 9.62
CA GLY A 405 -18.71 5.10 8.99
C GLY A 405 -18.66 5.95 7.73
N ASN A 406 -19.66 5.80 6.87
CA ASN A 406 -19.74 6.54 5.60
C ASN A 406 -19.85 8.05 5.85
N LEU A 407 -20.69 8.48 6.79
CA LEU A 407 -20.83 9.90 7.10
C LEU A 407 -19.55 10.47 7.74
N ALA A 408 -18.91 9.74 8.67
CA ALA A 408 -17.64 10.18 9.25
C ALA A 408 -16.51 10.29 8.22
N TYR A 409 -16.47 9.37 7.24
CA TYR A 409 -15.55 9.44 6.12
C TYR A 409 -15.82 10.66 5.25
N ILE A 410 -17.08 10.89 4.85
CA ILE A 410 -17.47 12.02 4.00
C ILE A 410 -17.17 13.34 4.71
N ILE A 411 -17.49 13.46 6.01
CA ILE A 411 -17.18 14.65 6.80
C ILE A 411 -15.68 14.93 6.78
N GLY A 412 -14.84 13.94 7.10
CA GLY A 412 -13.39 14.14 7.07
C GLY A 412 -12.87 14.51 5.69
N PHE A 413 -13.27 13.76 4.66
CA PHE A 413 -12.86 14.03 3.28
C PHE A 413 -13.24 15.46 2.83
N VAL A 414 -14.49 15.88 3.05
CA VAL A 414 -14.95 17.23 2.68
C VAL A 414 -14.19 18.32 3.43
N VAL A 415 -13.92 18.11 4.72
CA VAL A 415 -13.17 19.07 5.54
C VAL A 415 -11.69 19.14 5.14
N MET A 416 -11.14 18.09 4.52
CA MET A 416 -9.77 18.12 3.97
C MET A 416 -9.65 18.91 2.67
N ILE A 417 -10.72 19.01 1.85
CA ILE A 417 -10.66 19.62 0.51
C ILE A 417 -10.03 21.03 0.53
N PRO A 418 -10.38 21.95 1.46
CA PRO A 418 -9.76 23.26 1.54
C PRO A 418 -8.24 23.27 1.78
N PHE A 419 -7.67 22.14 2.24
CA PHE A 419 -6.25 21.95 2.55
C PHE A 419 -5.48 21.13 1.50
N PHE A 420 -6.15 20.65 0.44
CA PHE A 420 -5.49 19.88 -0.60
C PHE A 420 -4.45 20.72 -1.36
N VAL A 421 -3.34 20.08 -1.72
CA VAL A 421 -2.30 20.60 -2.60
C VAL A 421 -1.97 19.53 -3.62
N THR A 422 -2.50 19.69 -4.82
CA THR A 422 -2.27 18.80 -5.96
C THR A 422 -1.92 19.63 -7.18
N THR A 423 -1.38 19.01 -8.22
CA THR A 423 -1.10 19.71 -9.49
C THR A 423 -2.34 20.42 -10.07
N PRO A 424 -3.53 19.77 -10.17
CA PRO A 424 -4.71 20.42 -10.74
C PRO A 424 -5.48 21.32 -9.76
N PHE A 425 -5.25 21.20 -8.45
CA PHE A 425 -6.07 21.88 -7.45
C PHE A 425 -5.29 22.17 -6.17
N VAL A 426 -5.32 23.44 -5.76
CA VAL A 426 -4.87 23.90 -4.43
C VAL A 426 -6.07 24.51 -3.71
N GLY A 427 -6.41 23.96 -2.56
CA GLY A 427 -7.53 24.42 -1.76
C GLY A 427 -7.35 25.85 -1.25
N PRO A 428 -8.44 26.61 -1.03
CA PRO A 428 -8.36 28.03 -0.64
C PRO A 428 -7.60 28.27 0.68
N ILE A 429 -7.71 27.37 1.65
CA ILE A 429 -6.99 27.48 2.92
C ILE A 429 -5.52 27.09 2.74
N ALA A 430 -5.22 26.03 1.98
CA ALA A 430 -3.83 25.72 1.63
C ALA A 430 -3.16 26.90 0.93
N LYS A 431 -3.85 27.54 -0.03
CA LYS A 431 -3.35 28.71 -0.77
C LYS A 431 -3.04 29.90 0.14
N SER A 432 -3.90 30.19 1.12
CA SER A 432 -3.64 31.27 2.09
C SER A 432 -2.51 30.94 3.07
N LEU A 433 -2.23 29.66 3.28
CA LEU A 433 -1.16 29.15 4.13
C LEU A 433 0.13 28.80 3.35
N GLY A 434 0.35 29.45 2.20
CA GLY A 434 1.57 29.27 1.40
C GLY A 434 1.63 27.99 0.58
N SER A 435 0.46 27.43 0.23
CA SER A 435 0.32 26.18 -0.54
C SER A 435 0.94 24.96 0.14
N VAL A 436 0.86 24.91 1.48
CA VAL A 436 1.32 23.77 2.29
C VAL A 436 0.17 22.79 2.48
N ASP A 437 0.44 21.49 2.28
CA ASP A 437 -0.56 20.43 2.42
C ASP A 437 -0.76 19.99 3.88
N TYR A 438 -1.79 20.50 4.53
CA TYR A 438 -2.16 20.11 5.90
C TYR A 438 -3.30 19.08 5.95
N SER A 439 -3.72 18.54 4.81
CA SER A 439 -4.94 17.72 4.70
C SER A 439 -4.93 16.52 5.64
N LEU A 440 -3.82 15.77 5.73
CA LEU A 440 -3.71 14.59 6.59
C LEU A 440 -3.94 14.91 8.08
N PHE A 441 -3.37 16.03 8.54
CA PHE A 441 -3.44 16.48 9.93
C PHE A 441 -4.84 16.98 10.31
N VAL A 442 -5.67 17.32 9.32
CA VAL A 442 -7.08 17.69 9.51
C VAL A 442 -7.99 16.47 9.37
N GLY A 443 -7.78 15.67 8.33
CA GLY A 443 -8.62 14.52 7.98
C GLY A 443 -8.64 13.44 9.06
N LEU A 444 -7.47 13.08 9.58
CA LEU A 444 -7.34 12.05 10.62
C LEU A 444 -8.19 12.37 11.86
N PRO A 445 -7.99 13.50 12.57
CA PRO A 445 -8.77 13.80 13.76
C PRO A 445 -10.25 14.04 13.45
N VAL A 446 -10.58 14.73 12.35
CA VAL A 446 -11.99 15.03 12.02
C VAL A 446 -12.78 13.75 11.76
N SER A 447 -12.26 12.83 10.95
CA SER A 447 -12.93 11.55 10.72
C SER A 447 -13.04 10.69 11.98
N ALA A 448 -11.97 10.63 12.79
CA ALA A 448 -11.98 9.87 14.03
C ALA A 448 -13.03 10.41 15.02
N ILE A 449 -13.04 11.72 15.26
CA ILE A 449 -13.98 12.40 16.17
C ILE A 449 -15.41 12.23 15.66
N ALA A 450 -15.66 12.46 14.38
CA ALA A 450 -16.97 12.28 13.78
C ALA A 450 -17.47 10.85 14.00
N TYR A 451 -16.64 9.83 13.75
CA TYR A 451 -17.04 8.44 13.96
C TYR A 451 -17.34 8.12 15.42
N ILE A 452 -16.53 8.60 16.36
CA ILE A 452 -16.77 8.42 17.81
C ILE A 452 -18.13 8.99 18.19
N ILE A 453 -18.46 10.21 17.74
CA ILE A 453 -19.73 10.87 18.05
C ILE A 453 -20.90 10.07 17.48
N LEU A 454 -20.83 9.69 16.20
CA LEU A 454 -21.89 8.96 15.50
C LEU A 454 -22.11 7.54 16.07
N SER A 455 -21.08 6.95 16.68
CA SER A 455 -21.11 5.60 17.24
C SER A 455 -21.59 5.51 18.69
N LYS A 456 -21.89 6.63 19.37
CA LYS A 456 -22.37 6.65 20.76
C LYS A 456 -23.66 5.85 21.00
N GLY A 457 -24.49 5.67 19.96
CA GLY A 457 -25.75 4.92 20.04
C GLY A 457 -25.65 3.43 19.71
N LEU A 458 -24.45 2.85 19.60
CA LEU A 458 -24.27 1.42 19.35
C LEU A 458 -24.51 0.60 20.62
N ASP A 459 -25.25 -0.51 20.50
CA ASP A 459 -25.42 -1.48 21.59
C ASP A 459 -24.24 -2.46 21.62
N LEU A 460 -23.10 -1.96 22.10
CA LEU A 460 -21.85 -2.72 22.20
C LEU A 460 -21.95 -3.92 23.15
N LYS A 461 -22.88 -3.88 24.13
CA LYS A 461 -23.11 -5.00 25.04
C LYS A 461 -23.76 -6.17 24.30
N LYS A 462 -24.77 -5.89 23.48
CA LYS A 462 -25.39 -6.89 22.62
C LYS A 462 -24.41 -7.43 21.59
N GLU A 463 -23.63 -6.57 20.92
CA GLU A 463 -22.59 -7.02 19.98
C GLU A 463 -21.59 -7.98 20.67
N ALA A 464 -21.12 -7.64 21.89
CA ALA A 464 -20.20 -8.48 22.65
C ALA A 464 -20.81 -9.82 23.07
N ALA A 465 -22.08 -9.85 23.48
CA ALA A 465 -22.79 -11.08 23.81
C ALA A 465 -22.94 -12.00 22.59
N MET A 466 -23.27 -11.42 21.42
CA MET A 466 -23.36 -12.15 20.16
C MET A 466 -21.99 -12.69 19.72
N ALA A 467 -20.93 -11.91 19.85
CA ALA A 467 -19.57 -12.32 19.50
C ALA A 467 -19.08 -13.46 20.41
N ALA A 468 -19.41 -13.41 21.70
CA ALA A 468 -19.13 -14.49 22.64
C ALA A 468 -19.88 -15.79 22.29
N ALA A 469 -21.15 -15.67 21.87
CA ALA A 469 -21.95 -16.81 21.42
C ALA A 469 -21.44 -17.42 20.09
N GLU A 470 -20.84 -16.61 19.22
CA GLU A 470 -20.23 -17.08 17.97
C GLU A 470 -18.95 -17.92 18.20
N GLY A 471 -18.27 -17.69 19.33
CA GLY A 471 -17.08 -18.47 19.72
C GLY A 471 -15.78 -18.08 19.00
N ASN A 472 -15.78 -17.02 18.19
CA ASN A 472 -14.59 -16.52 17.49
C ASN A 472 -13.78 -15.50 18.31
N LEU A 473 -14.27 -15.09 19.48
CA LEU A 473 -13.51 -14.24 20.39
C LEU A 473 -12.37 -15.03 21.02
N THR A 474 -11.14 -14.56 20.81
CA THR A 474 -10.04 -14.99 21.66
C THR A 474 -10.13 -14.27 22.99
N LYS A 475 -10.35 -15.03 24.07
CA LYS A 475 -10.16 -14.50 25.42
C LYS A 475 -8.68 -14.12 25.55
N HIS A 476 -8.41 -12.83 25.76
CA HIS A 476 -7.09 -12.34 26.10
C HIS A 476 -6.72 -12.71 27.54
#